data_AF-A0A8X6WG00-F1
#
_entry.id   AF-A0A8X6WG00-F1
#
_cell.length_a   1.000
_cell.length_b   1.000
_cell.length_c   1.000
_cell.angle_alpha   90.00
_cell.angle_beta   90.00
_cell.angle_gamma   90.00
#
_symmetry.space_group_name_H-M   'P 1'
#
loop_
_entity.id
_entity.type
_entity.pdbx_description
1 polymer ?
#
loop_
_entity_poly.entity_id
_entity_poly.type
_entity_poly.pdbx_seq_one_letter_code
_entity_poly.pdbx_strand_id
1 'polypeptide(L)'
;MAGPLFLKENNKSWVLIFTCAVYRVVHFEHVTASSTAVFSMAFRRCVARRERCASVYCDNGTNFVGAANYLKLNWSQVQKYGAINCIEWKFNPPTVAWWGKW
;
A
#
# COMPACT_ATOMS: atom_id res chain seq x y z
N MET A 1 -0.88 4.08 -7.60
CA MET A 1 0.50 4.24 -8.14
C MET A 1 0.46 5.32 -9.20
N ALA A 2 1.47 6.19 -9.29
CA ALA A 2 1.57 7.15 -10.38
C ALA A 2 2.15 6.47 -11.63
N GLY A 3 1.49 6.71 -12.77
CA GLY A 3 1.74 6.07 -14.07
C GLY A 3 3.14 6.30 -14.64
N PRO A 4 3.47 5.62 -15.75
CA PRO A 4 4.83 5.19 -15.98
C PRO A 4 5.79 6.33 -16.30
N LEU A 5 6.83 6.43 -15.48
CA LEU A 5 8.02 7.19 -15.80
C LEU A 5 8.89 6.33 -16.72
N PHE A 6 9.30 6.89 -17.86
CA PHE A 6 10.27 6.26 -18.73
C PHE A 6 11.66 6.76 -18.36
N LEU A 7 12.53 5.84 -17.91
CA LEU A 7 13.93 6.16 -17.67
C LEU A 7 14.64 6.38 -19.01
N LYS A 8 15.84 6.99 -18.97
CA LYS A 8 16.64 7.31 -20.17
C LYS A 8 16.87 6.11 -21.11
N GLU A 9 16.87 4.90 -20.55
CA GLU A 9 17.02 3.63 -21.27
C GLU A 9 15.69 3.03 -21.75
N ASN A 10 14.61 3.82 -21.78
CA ASN A 10 13.25 3.42 -22.12
C ASN A 10 12.64 2.34 -21.19
N ASN A 11 13.20 2.20 -19.98
CA ASN A 11 12.69 1.30 -18.95
C ASN A 11 11.48 1.92 -18.24
N LYS A 12 10.38 1.19 -18.18
CA LYS A 12 9.15 1.59 -17.50
C LYS A 12 9.37 1.54 -15.99
N SER A 13 9.06 2.63 -15.31
CA SER A 13 9.13 2.74 -13.86
C SER A 13 7.87 3.39 -13.30
N TRP A 14 7.63 3.20 -12.02
CA TRP A 14 6.46 3.70 -11.31
C TRP A 14 6.90 4.39 -10.03
N VAL A 15 6.07 5.31 -9.56
CA VAL A 15 6.22 5.90 -8.24
C VAL A 15 5.03 5.48 -7.38
N LEU A 16 5.33 4.82 -6.28
CA LEU A 16 4.37 4.54 -5.23
C LEU A 16 4.30 5.74 -4.30
N ILE A 17 3.08 6.18 -4.02
CA ILE A 17 2.81 7.35 -3.18
C ILE A 17 2.08 6.83 -1.94
N PHE A 18 2.68 7.05 -0.78
CA PHE A 18 2.06 6.81 0.51
C PHE A 18 1.73 8.15 1.16
N THR A 19 0.50 8.30 1.62
CA THR A 19 0.05 9.51 2.31
C THR A 19 -0.46 9.14 3.69
N CYS A 20 -0.04 9.90 4.69
CA CYS A 20 -0.56 9.76 6.05
C CYS A 20 -1.70 10.75 6.27
N ALA A 21 -2.90 10.27 6.58
CA ALA A 21 -4.04 11.14 6.87
C ALA A 21 -3.89 11.95 8.16
N VAL A 22 -3.12 11.45 9.14
CA VAL A 22 -2.92 12.10 10.45
C VAL A 22 -1.89 13.22 10.36
N TYR A 23 -0.69 12.90 9.87
CA TYR A 23 0.44 13.84 9.86
C TYR A 23 0.56 14.62 8.55
N ARG A 24 -0.28 14.34 7.55
CA ARG A 24 -0.24 14.94 6.20
C ARG A 24 1.12 14.81 5.49
N VAL A 25 1.91 13.80 5.86
CA VAL A 25 3.19 13.49 5.23
C VAL A 25 2.97 12.67 3.96
N VAL A 26 3.72 12.99 2.92
CA VAL A 26 3.77 12.22 1.67
C VAL A 26 5.12 11.53 1.56
N HIS A 27 5.11 10.23 1.33
CA HIS A 27 6.30 9.42 1.08
C HIS A 27 6.24 8.85 -0.33
N PHE A 28 7.27 9.16 -1.13
CA PHE A 28 7.44 8.65 -2.47
C PHE A 28 8.44 7.51 -2.47
N GLU A 29 8.09 6.45 -3.18
CA GLU A 29 8.95 5.30 -3.36
C GLU A 29 9.00 4.89 -4.83
N HIS A 30 10.20 4.90 -5.39
CA HIS A 30 10.44 4.49 -6.77
C HIS A 30 10.43 2.96 -6.88
N VAL A 31 9.67 2.43 -7.84
CA VAL A 31 9.56 1.00 -8.08
C VAL A 31 9.58 0.68 -9.57
N THR A 32 10.30 -0.36 -9.94
CA THR A 32 10.50 -0.76 -11.35
C THR A 32 9.41 -1.68 -11.90
N ALA A 33 8.39 -2.03 -11.09
CA ALA A 33 7.26 -2.83 -11.52
C ALA A 33 6.02 -2.57 -10.65
N SER A 34 4.84 -2.74 -11.24
CA SER A 34 3.53 -2.59 -10.58
C SER A 34 2.96 -3.95 -10.13
N SER A 35 3.79 -4.83 -9.54
CA SER A 35 3.35 -6.14 -9.04
C SER A 35 3.05 -6.11 -7.54
N THR A 36 2.25 -7.09 -7.07
CA THR A 36 1.94 -7.30 -5.64
C THR A 36 3.20 -7.45 -4.80
N ALA A 37 4.18 -8.23 -5.26
CA ALA A 37 5.43 -8.46 -4.53
C ALA A 37 6.22 -7.15 -4.33
N VAL A 38 6.33 -6.35 -5.38
CA VAL A 38 7.03 -5.06 -5.33
C VAL A 38 6.32 -4.07 -4.40
N PHE A 39 4.98 -4.00 -4.48
CA PHE A 39 4.20 -3.21 -3.53
C PHE A 39 4.37 -3.68 -2.08
N SER A 40 4.24 -4.99 -1.81
CA SER A 40 4.38 -5.53 -0.45
C SER A 40 5.74 -5.23 0.17
N MET A 41 6.82 -5.30 -0.62
CA MET A 41 8.16 -4.94 -0.16
C MET A 41 8.27 -3.43 0.13
N ALA A 42 7.73 -2.58 -0.74
CA ALA A 42 7.68 -1.13 -0.55
C ALA A 42 6.88 -0.74 0.69
N PHE A 43 5.70 -1.33 0.85
CA PHE A 43 4.84 -1.13 2.01
C PHE A 43 5.54 -1.53 3.32
N ARG A 44 6.26 -2.66 3.33
CA ARG A 44 7.09 -3.06 4.48
C ARG A 44 8.15 -2.02 4.84
N ARG A 45 8.83 -1.44 3.83
CA ARG A 45 9.82 -0.36 4.06
C ARG A 45 9.15 0.92 4.56
N CYS A 46 7.97 1.26 4.07
CA CYS A 46 7.19 2.39 4.56
C CYS A 46 6.84 2.20 6.04
N VAL A 47 6.28 1.04 6.42
CA VAL A 47 5.92 0.71 7.81
C VAL A 47 7.14 0.68 8.73
N ALA A 48 8.27 0.13 8.26
CA ALA A 48 9.51 0.11 9.03
C ALA A 48 10.06 1.51 9.33
N ARG A 49 9.78 2.51 8.47
CA ARG A 49 10.27 3.89 8.63
C ARG A 49 9.30 4.84 9.34
N ARG A 50 7.99 4.64 9.18
CA ARG A 50 6.95 5.61 9.56
C ARG A 50 5.92 5.05 10.54
N GLU A 51 6.18 3.86 11.07
CA GLU A 51 5.27 3.07 11.91
C GLU A 51 4.12 2.40 11.14
N ARG A 52 3.50 1.43 11.81
CA ARG A 52 2.40 0.63 11.27
C ARG A 52 1.09 1.42 11.35
N CYS A 53 0.46 1.63 10.22
CA CYS A 53 -0.88 2.22 10.15
C CYS A 53 -1.95 1.26 10.65
N ALA A 54 -3.02 1.79 11.26
CA ALA A 54 -4.20 1.02 11.65
C ALA A 54 -5.09 0.66 10.44
N SER A 55 -5.23 1.58 9.49
CA SER A 55 -6.00 1.38 8.26
C SER A 55 -5.24 1.87 7.03
N VAL A 56 -5.47 1.22 5.89
CA VAL A 56 -4.92 1.56 4.58
C VAL A 56 -6.06 1.77 3.60
N TYR A 57 -6.07 2.91 2.91
CA TYR A 57 -7.01 3.23 1.85
C TYR A 57 -6.30 3.14 0.51
N CYS A 58 -6.88 2.40 -0.44
CA CYS A 58 -6.30 2.23 -1.78
C CYS A 58 -7.38 1.94 -2.84
N ASP A 59 -7.01 2.11 -4.10
CA ASP A 59 -7.86 1.70 -5.22
C ASP A 59 -7.89 0.16 -5.37
N ASN A 60 -8.77 -0.34 -6.24
CA ASN A 60 -8.90 -1.78 -6.54
C ASN A 60 -7.78 -2.33 -7.45
N GLY A 61 -6.61 -1.70 -7.46
CA GLY A 61 -5.43 -2.21 -8.14
C GLY A 61 -5.08 -3.62 -7.69
N THR A 62 -4.78 -4.50 -8.65
CA THR A 62 -4.50 -5.93 -8.40
C THR A 62 -3.29 -6.14 -7.49
N ASN A 63 -2.33 -5.22 -7.53
CA ASN A 63 -1.18 -5.14 -6.63
C ASN A 63 -1.58 -4.92 -5.16
N PHE A 64 -2.56 -4.04 -4.90
CA PHE A 64 -3.05 -3.72 -3.56
C PHE A 64 -3.97 -4.82 -3.02
N VAL A 65 -4.93 -5.27 -3.84
CA VAL A 65 -5.82 -6.39 -3.50
C VAL A 65 -5.01 -7.65 -3.23
N GLY A 66 -4.02 -7.94 -4.06
CA GLY A 66 -3.10 -9.06 -3.87
C GLY A 66 -2.34 -8.95 -2.55
N ALA A 67 -1.89 -7.76 -2.15
CA ALA A 67 -1.14 -7.58 -0.91
C ALA A 67 -2.02 -7.68 0.34
N ALA A 68 -3.24 -7.13 0.29
CA ALA A 68 -4.24 -7.32 1.34
C ALA A 68 -4.56 -8.81 1.54
N ASN A 69 -4.69 -9.56 0.44
CA ASN A 69 -4.91 -11.00 0.50
C ASN A 69 -3.67 -11.77 1.00
N TYR A 70 -2.47 -11.39 0.58
CA TYR A 70 -1.22 -12.00 1.04
C TYR A 70 -0.99 -11.81 2.54
N LEU A 71 -1.44 -10.68 3.09
CA LEU A 71 -1.34 -10.35 4.52
C LEU A 71 -2.52 -10.87 5.36
N LYS A 72 -3.37 -11.75 4.81
CA LYS A 72 -4.39 -12.48 5.57
C LYS A 72 -3.73 -13.53 6.49
N LEU A 73 -3.20 -13.04 7.60
CA LEU A 73 -2.71 -13.87 8.70
C LEU A 73 -3.89 -14.30 9.59
N ASN A 74 -3.69 -15.38 10.36
CA ASN A 74 -4.61 -15.73 11.43
C ASN A 74 -4.46 -14.74 12.59
N TRP A 75 -5.18 -13.61 12.50
CA TRP A 75 -5.09 -12.53 13.48
C TRP A 75 -5.49 -12.97 14.89
N SER A 76 -6.34 -13.99 15.05
CA SER A 76 -6.66 -14.53 16.37
C SER A 76 -5.43 -15.10 17.09
N GLN A 77 -4.52 -15.75 16.34
CA GLN A 77 -3.25 -16.24 16.89
C GLN A 77 -2.26 -15.09 17.08
N VAL A 78 -2.17 -14.16 16.13
CA VAL A 78 -1.26 -13.02 16.22
C VAL A 78 -1.59 -12.14 17.42
N GLN A 79 -2.87 -11.86 17.67
CA GLN A 79 -3.33 -11.07 18.82
C GLN A 79 -3.17 -11.81 20.15
N LYS A 80 -3.25 -13.15 20.14
CA LYS A 80 -3.02 -13.97 21.33
C LYS A 80 -1.58 -13.87 21.84
N TYR A 81 -0.61 -13.77 20.92
CA TYR A 81 0.82 -13.79 21.24
C TYR A 81 1.54 -12.45 21.02
N GLY A 82 0.84 -11.40 20.57
CA GLY A 82 1.44 -10.11 20.31
C GLY A 82 0.44 -8.96 20.36
N ALA A 83 0.94 -7.74 20.60
CA ALA A 83 0.13 -6.52 20.65
C ALA A 83 -0.16 -5.91 19.25
N ILE A 84 0.08 -6.67 18.17
CA ILE A 84 -0.04 -6.17 16.79
C ILE A 84 -1.48 -6.34 16.32
N ASN A 85 -2.12 -5.22 16.02
CA ASN A 85 -3.45 -5.20 15.43
C ASN A 85 -3.41 -5.45 13.91
N CYS A 86 -4.49 -6.07 13.41
CA CYS A 86 -4.75 -6.22 11.98
C CYS A 86 -4.78 -4.85 11.30
N ILE A 87 -4.20 -4.75 10.10
CA ILE A 87 -4.40 -3.57 9.24
C ILE A 87 -5.76 -3.72 8.57
N GLU A 88 -6.62 -2.73 8.75
CA GLU A 88 -7.89 -2.66 8.04
C GLU A 88 -7.64 -2.13 6.61
N TRP A 89 -7.89 -2.96 5.60
CA TRP A 89 -7.79 -2.59 4.20
C TRP A 89 -9.13 -2.06 3.69
N LYS A 90 -9.15 -0.81 3.23
CA LYS A 90 -10.33 -0.16 2.66
C LYS A 90 -10.07 0.12 1.18
N PHE A 91 -10.89 -0.51 0.35
CA PHE A 91 -10.85 -0.33 -1.09
C PHE A 91 -11.98 0.59 -1.52
N ASN A 92 -11.69 1.47 -2.47
CA ASN A 92 -12.72 2.25 -3.15
C ASN A 92 -13.69 1.29 -3.85
N PRO A 93 -14.94 1.66 -4.16
CA PRO A 93 -15.79 0.84 -5.01
C PRO A 93 -15.17 0.61 -6.39
N PRO A 94 -15.65 -0.42 -7.11
CA PRO A 94 -15.21 -0.68 -8.46
C PRO A 94 -15.38 0.56 -9.34
N THR A 95 -14.43 0.81 -10.24
CA THR A 95 -14.51 1.85 -11.29
C THR A 95 -14.45 3.31 -10.86
N VAL A 96 -14.38 3.63 -9.57
CA VAL A 96 -14.19 5.03 -9.13
C VAL A 96 -12.71 5.41 -9.10
N ALA A 97 -12.37 6.52 -9.75
CA ALA A 97 -11.01 7.07 -9.73
C ALA A 97 -10.66 7.72 -8.37
N TRP A 98 -11.68 8.13 -7.60
CA TRP A 98 -11.53 8.76 -6.29
C TRP A 98 -12.73 8.41 -5.38
N TRP A 99 -12.48 8.21 -4.08
CA TRP A 99 -13.52 8.01 -3.06
C TRP A 99 -13.54 9.24 -2.15
N GLY A 100 -14.42 10.19 -2.44
CA GLY A 100 -14.55 11.38 -1.61
C GLY A 100 -15.58 11.22 -0.52
N LYS A 101 -15.10 11.04 0.71
CA LYS A 101 -15.68 11.60 1.94
C LYS A 101 -14.55 11.83 2.94
N TRP A 102 -14.43 13.07 3.41
CA TRP A 102 -13.65 13.44 4.59
C TRP A 102 -14.49 13.19 5.84
#